data_AF-A0A2P1IR58-F1
#
_entry.id   AF-A0A2P1IR58-F1
#
_cell.length_a   1.000
_cell.length_b   1.000
_cell.length_c   1.000
_cell.angle_alpha   90.00
_cell.angle_beta   90.00
_cell.angle_gamma   90.00
#
_symmetry.space_group_name_H-M   'P 1'
#
loop_
_entity.id
_entity.type
_entity.pdbx_description
1 polymer ?
#
loop_
_entity_poly.entity_id
_entity_poly.type
_entity_poly.pdbx_seq_one_letter_code
_entity_poly.pdbx_strand_id
1 'polypeptide(L)'
;AIHFSGDVMLSFSSVIHMMRDVSNGWIVRVLHSNGASLFFLFFYFHIGRGIYYGSYYLKKTWLVGVTIFLLSMVTGFLGYVLPWGQMSF
;
A
#
# COMPACT_ATOMS: atom_id res chain seq x y z
N ALA A 1 -5.27 10.67 -5.01
CA ALA A 1 -4.98 11.85 -4.17
C ALA A 1 -5.86 13.05 -4.56
N ILE A 2 -5.95 13.42 -5.83
CA ILE A 2 -6.69 14.62 -6.31
C ILE A 2 -8.15 14.67 -5.81
N HIS A 3 -8.84 13.53 -5.72
CA HIS A 3 -10.24 13.44 -5.26
C HIS A 3 -10.42 13.04 -3.78
N PHE A 4 -9.35 13.01 -2.98
CA PHE A 4 -9.39 12.57 -1.59
C PHE A 4 -9.26 13.76 -0.63
N SER A 5 -10.03 13.75 0.46
CA SER A 5 -9.89 14.71 1.57
C SER A 5 -9.35 14.00 2.81
N GLY A 6 -8.32 14.59 3.44
CA GLY A 6 -7.73 14.09 4.69
C GLY A 6 -8.47 14.53 5.97
N ASP A 7 -9.54 15.31 5.84
CA ASP A 7 -10.39 15.68 6.98
C ASP A 7 -11.22 14.47 7.44
N VAL A 8 -11.23 14.19 8.75
CA VAL A 8 -11.93 13.05 9.36
C VAL A 8 -13.42 12.99 8.97
N MET A 9 -14.09 14.15 8.90
CA MET A 9 -15.52 14.24 8.57
C MET A 9 -15.81 13.99 7.09
N LEU A 10 -14.83 14.23 6.21
CA LEU A 10 -14.98 14.15 4.75
C LEU A 10 -14.23 12.97 4.13
N SER A 11 -13.36 12.28 4.88
CA SER A 11 -12.51 11.24 4.35
C SER A 11 -13.32 10.12 3.70
N PHE A 12 -14.24 9.52 4.46
CA PHE A 12 -15.05 8.41 3.97
C PHE A 12 -15.97 8.83 2.80
N SER A 13 -16.59 10.01 2.88
CA SER A 13 -17.44 10.52 1.81
C SER A 13 -16.66 10.85 0.53
N SER A 14 -15.41 11.32 0.63
CA SER A 14 -14.53 11.55 -0.53
C SER A 14 -14.18 10.24 -1.25
N VAL A 15 -14.01 9.13 -0.52
CA VAL A 15 -13.83 7.80 -1.12
C VAL A 15 -15.09 7.35 -1.85
N ILE A 16 -16.28 7.56 -1.28
CA ILE A 16 -17.55 7.24 -1.95
C ILE A 16 -17.70 8.05 -3.24
N HIS A 17 -17.43 9.35 -3.17
CA HIS A 17 -17.46 10.24 -4.34
C HIS A 17 -16.53 9.74 -5.44
N MET A 18 -15.30 9.37 -5.12
CA MET A 18 -14.36 8.79 -6.08
C MET A 18 -14.86 7.47 -6.67
N MET A 19 -15.52 6.62 -5.89
CA MET A 19 -16.04 5.34 -6.37
C MET A 19 -17.26 5.49 -7.29
N ARG A 20 -18.08 6.52 -7.10
CA ARG A 20 -19.40 6.63 -7.74
C ARG A 20 -19.50 7.73 -8.80
N ASP A 21 -18.84 8.85 -8.57
CA ASP A 21 -19.08 10.08 -9.33
C ASP A 21 -17.89 10.47 -10.22
N VAL A 22 -16.68 9.97 -9.91
CA VAL A 22 -15.49 10.19 -10.74
C VAL A 22 -15.42 9.13 -11.84
N SER A 23 -15.22 9.58 -13.09
CA SER A 23 -15.09 8.68 -14.23
C SER A 23 -13.93 7.69 -14.03
N ASN A 24 -14.23 6.39 -14.15
CA ASN A 24 -13.30 5.28 -13.87
C ASN A 24 -12.66 5.31 -12.47
N GLY A 25 -13.16 6.12 -11.53
CA GLY A 25 -12.58 6.24 -10.19
C GLY A 25 -12.65 4.93 -9.40
N TRP A 26 -13.69 4.12 -9.63
CA TRP A 26 -13.80 2.78 -9.06
C TRP A 26 -12.66 1.86 -9.51
N ILE A 27 -12.29 1.90 -10.80
CA ILE A 27 -11.19 1.09 -11.35
C ILE A 27 -9.89 1.46 -10.65
N VAL A 28 -9.61 2.76 -10.57
CA VAL A 28 -8.40 3.28 -9.92
C VAL A 28 -8.32 2.85 -8.46
N ARG A 29 -9.44 2.93 -7.72
CA ARG A 29 -9.48 2.53 -6.31
C ARG A 29 -9.28 1.04 -6.11
N VAL A 30 -9.96 0.21 -6.90
CA VAL A 30 -9.83 -1.24 -6.83
C VAL A 30 -8.42 -1.68 -7.21
N LEU A 31 -7.85 -1.11 -8.28
CA LEU A 31 -6.46 -1.37 -8.67
C LEU A 31 -5.47 -0.93 -7.59
N HIS A 32 -5.65 0.24 -6.98
CA HIS A 32 -4.74 0.71 -5.94
C HIS A 32 -4.78 -0.19 -4.69
N SER A 33 -5.98 -0.55 -4.23
CA SER A 33 -6.14 -1.42 -3.05
C SER A 33 -5.61 -2.84 -3.28
N ASN A 34 -5.92 -3.48 -4.41
CA ASN A 34 -5.38 -4.80 -4.75
C ASN A 34 -3.88 -4.74 -5.10
N GLY A 35 -3.44 -3.64 -5.69
CA GLY A 35 -2.03 -3.38 -6.01
C GLY A 35 -1.14 -3.38 -4.77
N ALA A 36 -1.63 -2.87 -3.64
CA ALA A 36 -0.93 -2.96 -2.37
C ALA A 36 -0.68 -4.42 -1.94
N SER A 37 -1.70 -5.27 -2.02
CA SER A 37 -1.56 -6.71 -1.71
C SER A 37 -0.59 -7.41 -2.68
N LEU A 38 -0.69 -7.13 -3.98
CA LEU A 38 0.22 -7.68 -4.99
C LEU A 38 1.68 -7.25 -4.75
N PHE A 39 1.89 -6.00 -4.33
CA PHE A 39 3.21 -5.49 -3.99
C PHE A 39 3.84 -6.26 -2.83
N PHE A 40 3.07 -6.57 -1.77
CA PHE A 40 3.56 -7.41 -0.68
C PHE A 40 3.82 -8.86 -1.10
N LEU A 41 2.99 -9.42 -1.99
CA LEU A 41 3.24 -10.74 -2.57
C LEU A 41 4.62 -10.79 -3.26
N PHE A 42 4.95 -9.79 -4.10
CA PHE A 42 6.25 -9.70 -4.74
C PHE A 42 7.39 -9.48 -3.74
N PHE A 43 7.16 -8.72 -2.67
CA PHE A 43 8.13 -8.57 -1.59
C PHE A 43 8.48 -9.91 -0.94
N TYR A 44 7.47 -10.71 -0.59
CA TYR A 44 7.70 -12.01 0.03
C TYR A 44 8.43 -12.96 -0.91
N PHE A 45 8.09 -12.98 -2.21
CA PHE A 45 8.87 -13.74 -3.20
C PHE A 45 10.31 -13.24 -3.33
N HIS A 46 10.52 -11.93 -3.36
CA HIS A 46 11.85 -11.34 -3.48
C HIS A 46 12.74 -11.68 -2.27
N ILE A 47 12.20 -11.56 -1.06
CA ILE A 47 12.88 -11.94 0.19
C ILE A 47 13.16 -13.44 0.21
N GLY A 48 12.16 -14.27 -0.13
CA GLY A 48 12.30 -15.73 -0.20
C GLY A 48 13.40 -16.17 -1.15
N ARG A 49 13.44 -15.60 -2.36
CA ARG A 49 14.53 -15.78 -3.33
C ARG A 49 15.88 -15.37 -2.74
N GLY A 50 15.92 -14.24 -2.04
CA GLY A 50 17.13 -13.73 -1.39
C GLY A 50 17.68 -14.67 -0.32
N ILE A 51 16.81 -15.30 0.46
CA ILE A 51 17.17 -16.32 1.46
C ILE A 51 17.63 -17.61 0.79
N TYR A 52 16.85 -18.12 -0.17
CA TYR A 52 17.11 -19.39 -0.86
C TYR A 52 18.48 -19.42 -1.55
N TYR A 53 18.87 -18.32 -2.22
CA TYR A 53 20.17 -18.21 -2.90
C TYR A 53 21.27 -17.54 -2.05
N GLY A 54 21.06 -17.32 -0.75
CA GLY A 54 22.09 -16.73 0.12
C GLY A 54 22.46 -15.27 -0.22
N SER A 55 21.59 -14.53 -0.91
CA SER A 55 21.88 -13.16 -1.38
C SER A 55 22.02 -12.14 -0.25
N TYR A 56 21.58 -12.48 0.96
CA TYR A 56 21.84 -11.70 2.18
C TYR A 56 23.33 -11.58 2.54
N TYR A 57 24.23 -12.30 1.86
CA TYR A 57 25.67 -12.08 1.93
C TYR A 57 26.07 -10.67 1.49
N LEU A 58 25.36 -10.08 0.51
CA LEU A 58 25.55 -8.69 0.09
C LEU A 58 24.95 -7.73 1.13
N LYS A 59 25.64 -7.57 2.27
CA LYS A 59 25.12 -6.91 3.48
C LYS A 59 24.53 -5.52 3.24
N LYS A 60 25.20 -4.67 2.46
CA LYS A 60 24.72 -3.32 2.16
C LYS A 60 23.38 -3.36 1.41
N THR A 61 23.31 -4.16 0.34
CA THR A 61 22.08 -4.33 -0.44
C THR A 61 20.96 -4.96 0.39
N TRP A 62 21.28 -5.97 1.21
CA TRP A 62 20.31 -6.61 2.08
C TRP A 62 19.71 -5.64 3.11
N LEU A 63 20.55 -4.85 3.77
CA LEU A 63 20.09 -3.85 4.76
C LEU A 63 19.20 -2.78 4.10
N VAL A 64 19.57 -2.30 2.91
CA VAL A 64 18.71 -1.38 2.15
C VAL A 64 17.37 -2.05 1.82
N GLY A 65 17.37 -3.30 1.36
CA GLY A 65 16.15 -4.07 1.09
C GLY A 65 15.24 -4.21 2.32
N VAL A 66 15.81 -4.52 3.48
CA VAL A 66 15.07 -4.57 4.76
C VAL A 66 14.47 -3.21 5.11
N THR A 67 15.22 -2.11 4.95
CA THR A 67 14.70 -0.76 5.18
C THR A 67 13.54 -0.42 4.23
N ILE A 68 13.65 -0.74 2.93
CA ILE A 68 12.55 -0.51 1.97
C ILE A 68 11.33 -1.33 2.36
N PHE A 69 11.50 -2.58 2.79
CA PHE A 69 10.40 -3.43 3.26
C PHE A 69 9.69 -2.82 4.48
N LEU A 70 10.43 -2.34 5.48
CA LEU A 70 9.85 -1.69 6.66
C LEU A 70 9.11 -0.39 6.31
N LEU A 71 9.70 0.47 5.47
CA LEU A 71 9.05 1.70 5.00
C LEU A 71 7.78 1.40 4.19
N SER A 72 7.79 0.30 3.44
CA SER A 72 6.62 -0.17 2.68
C SER A 72 5.50 -0.64 3.59
N MET A 73 5.81 -1.33 4.69
CA MET A 73 4.84 -1.71 5.72
C MET A 73 4.19 -0.49 6.36
N VAL A 74 4.98 0.53 6.73
CA VAL A 74 4.46 1.80 7.26
C VAL A 74 3.56 2.49 6.25
N THR A 75 3.98 2.55 4.97
CA THR A 75 3.18 3.13 3.90
C THR A 75 1.85 2.39 3.70
N GLY A 76 1.87 1.06 3.68
CA GLY A 76 0.67 0.23 3.55
C GLY A 76 -0.29 0.41 4.72
N PHE A 77 0.25 0.44 5.95
CA PHE A 77 -0.52 0.68 7.16
C PHE A 77 -1.20 2.06 7.15
N LEU A 78 -0.43 3.13 6.94
CA LEU A 78 -0.99 4.49 6.90
C LEU A 78 -1.99 4.65 5.75
N GLY A 79 -1.74 4.03 4.60
CA GLY A 79 -2.67 4.02 3.47
C GLY A 79 -4.01 3.34 3.79
N TYR A 80 -4.01 2.31 4.64
CA TYR A 80 -5.21 1.61 5.09
C TYR A 80 -6.08 2.44 6.06
N VAL A 81 -5.45 3.35 6.81
CA VAL A 81 -6.15 4.27 7.73
C VAL A 81 -6.90 5.37 6.97
N LEU A 82 -6.36 5.82 5.82
CA LEU A 82 -6.88 6.96 5.06
C LEU A 82 -8.39 6.93 4.79
N PRO A 83 -9.04 5.82 4.38
CA PRO A 83 -10.47 5.80 4.05
C PRO A 83 -11.41 6.01 5.23
N TRP A 84 -10.92 5.91 6.47
CA TRP A 84 -11.68 6.11 7.70
C TRP A 84 -12.94 5.24 7.83
N GLY A 85 -12.86 3.98 7.37
CA GLY A 85 -13.89 2.96 7.63
C GLY A 85 -13.75 2.32 9.01
N GLN A 86 -14.70 1.46 9.40
CA GLN A 86 -14.69 0.82 10.74
C GLN A 86 -13.43 0.00 11.04
N MET A 87 -12.87 -0.69 10.04
CA MET A 87 -11.62 -1.44 10.20
C MET A 87 -10.38 -0.54 10.12
N SER A 88 -10.53 0.66 9.55
CA SER A 88 -9.45 1.65 9.41
C SER A 88 -9.25 2.50 10.66
N PHE A 89 -10.28 2.65 11.50
CA PHE A 89 -10.29 3.48 12.71
C PHE A 89 -9.62 2.80 13.90
#